data_AF-A0A928ESL0-F1
#
_entry.id   AF-A0A928ESL0-F1
#
_cell.length_a   1.000
_cell.length_b   1.000
_cell.length_c   1.000
_cell.angle_alpha   90.00
_cell.angle_beta   90.00
_cell.angle_gamma   90.00
#
_symmetry.space_group_name_H-M   'P 1'
#
loop_
_entity.id
_entity.type
_entity.pdbx_description
1 polymer ?
#
loop_
_entity_poly.entity_id
_entity_poly.type
_entity_poly.pdbx_seq_one_letter_code
_entity_poly.pdbx_strand_id
1 'polypeptide(L)'
;MGIVTGRSFALFTYRPSSNIIVVTGHYGVGKTNVAVNLALDLKKRYRKVTLIDIDIVNPFFRSADNEELLKENGIRCIFPAYAKSNVDIPALSPEIYSVFEDDGITVFDVGGDDRGSTVLASFSDRFAKSGYEMLYVVNKYRPMIEDPHDAVALLREIEMQSTLTATHLINNSNLGAETDRSIILSALPYANAVSELAGLPLLCTAAADESLDGDVPNLFPIKNITKCLY
;
A
#
# COMPACT_ATOMS: atom_id res chain seq x y z
N MET A 1 32.76 -26.85 20.77
CA MET A 1 32.82 -25.69 19.84
C MET A 1 31.63 -25.82 18.90
N GLY A 2 30.51 -25.20 19.25
CA GLY A 2 29.25 -25.37 18.52
C GLY A 2 29.25 -24.52 17.26
N ILE A 3 29.04 -25.17 16.12
CA ILE A 3 28.82 -24.53 14.82
C ILE A 3 27.47 -23.82 14.93
N VAL A 4 27.48 -22.48 14.97
CA VAL A 4 26.27 -21.68 14.76
C VAL A 4 25.92 -21.80 13.29
N THR A 5 24.99 -22.70 12.98
CA THR A 5 24.38 -22.82 11.66
C THR A 5 23.74 -21.48 11.32
N GLY A 6 24.29 -20.79 10.32
CA GLY A 6 23.68 -19.61 9.72
C GLY A 6 22.28 -19.98 9.23
N ARG A 7 21.25 -19.48 9.90
CA ARG A 7 19.90 -19.48 9.35
C ARG A 7 19.95 -18.58 8.12
N SER A 8 19.76 -19.16 6.94
CA SER A 8 19.40 -18.39 5.75
C SER A 8 17.97 -17.89 6.00
N PHE A 9 17.85 -16.62 6.35
CA PHE A 9 16.55 -15.97 6.47
C PHE A 9 16.09 -15.59 5.06
N ALA A 10 14.85 -15.93 4.71
CA ALA A 10 14.22 -15.53 3.46
C ALA A 10 13.28 -14.37 3.79
N LEU A 11 13.62 -13.17 3.36
CA LEU A 11 12.77 -12.00 3.45
C LEU A 11 11.37 -12.31 2.89
N PHE A 12 10.35 -11.71 3.49
CA PHE A 12 8.95 -11.92 3.11
C PHE A 12 8.76 -11.73 1.60
N THR A 13 8.12 -12.71 0.96
CA THR A 13 7.83 -12.68 -0.47
C THR A 13 6.33 -12.66 -0.68
N TYR A 14 5.76 -11.49 -0.93
CA TYR A 14 4.34 -11.35 -1.25
C TYR A 14 4.01 -12.05 -2.57
N ARG A 15 2.94 -12.86 -2.59
CA ARG A 15 2.39 -13.49 -3.79
C ARG A 15 0.91 -13.15 -3.88
N PRO A 16 0.49 -12.26 -4.78
CA PRO A 16 -0.90 -11.93 -4.92
C PRO A 16 -1.69 -13.13 -5.50
N SER A 17 -2.87 -13.35 -4.94
CA SER A 17 -3.97 -14.19 -5.41
C SER A 17 -4.81 -13.53 -6.52
N SER A 18 -4.73 -12.21 -6.70
CA SER A 18 -5.31 -11.48 -7.84
C SER A 18 -4.29 -10.62 -8.58
N ASN A 19 -4.48 -10.45 -9.89
CA ASN A 19 -3.68 -9.50 -10.68
C ASN A 19 -3.95 -8.04 -10.31
N ILE A 20 -5.10 -7.74 -9.71
CA ILE A 20 -5.48 -6.39 -9.29
C ILE A 20 -5.31 -6.26 -7.78
N ILE A 21 -4.45 -5.34 -7.38
CA ILE A 21 -4.11 -5.06 -5.99
C ILE A 21 -4.48 -3.61 -5.70
N VAL A 22 -5.29 -3.37 -4.68
CA VAL A 22 -5.68 -2.04 -4.20
C VAL A 22 -4.98 -1.78 -2.88
N VAL A 23 -4.17 -0.73 -2.80
CA VAL A 23 -3.53 -0.26 -1.58
C VAL A 23 -4.29 0.97 -1.08
N THR A 24 -4.88 0.87 0.11
CA THR A 24 -5.64 1.97 0.72
C THR A 24 -5.40 2.05 2.24
N GLY A 25 -6.05 2.99 2.92
CA GLY A 25 -5.81 3.30 4.33
C GLY A 25 -5.95 4.79 4.65
N HIS A 26 -5.96 5.11 5.94
CA HIS A 26 -6.11 6.49 6.41
C HIS A 26 -5.04 7.44 5.86
N TYR A 27 -5.29 8.74 5.91
CA TYR A 27 -4.33 9.75 5.48
C TYR A 27 -3.00 9.64 6.24
N GLY A 28 -1.87 9.82 5.54
CA GLY A 28 -0.54 9.81 6.13
C GLY A 28 0.03 8.43 6.51
N VAL A 29 -0.73 7.34 6.48
CA VAL A 29 -0.24 6.00 6.88
C VAL A 29 0.85 5.42 5.98
N GLY A 30 1.15 6.07 4.84
CA GLY A 30 2.26 5.72 3.95
C GLY A 30 1.89 4.81 2.78
N LYS A 31 0.61 4.78 2.39
CA LYS A 31 0.08 4.01 1.24
C LYS A 31 0.95 4.08 0.00
N THR A 32 1.25 5.29 -0.48
CA THR A 32 2.07 5.52 -1.69
C THR A 32 3.45 4.90 -1.58
N ASN A 33 4.13 5.04 -0.44
CA ASN A 33 5.44 4.42 -0.26
C ASN A 33 5.34 2.89 -0.25
N VAL A 34 4.29 2.32 0.37
CA VAL A 34 4.02 0.88 0.32
C VAL A 34 3.73 0.44 -1.12
N ALA A 35 2.85 1.14 -1.85
CA ALA A 35 2.47 0.82 -3.22
C ALA A 35 3.66 0.85 -4.19
N VAL A 36 4.52 1.86 -4.09
CA VAL A 36 5.74 1.98 -4.91
C VAL A 36 6.72 0.85 -4.62
N ASN A 37 7.02 0.58 -3.34
CA ASN A 37 7.91 -0.53 -2.98
C ASN A 37 7.33 -1.89 -3.38
N LEU A 38 6.01 -2.06 -3.25
CA LEU A 38 5.30 -3.25 -3.68
C LEU A 38 5.42 -3.46 -5.20
N ALA A 39 5.18 -2.41 -6.00
CA ALA A 39 5.32 -2.48 -7.46
C ALA A 39 6.75 -2.82 -7.88
N LEU A 40 7.76 -2.22 -7.23
CA LEU A 40 9.18 -2.53 -7.47
C LEU A 40 9.52 -3.97 -7.11
N ASP A 41 9.00 -4.50 -5.99
CA ASP A 41 9.24 -5.89 -5.61
C ASP A 41 8.55 -6.88 -6.56
N LEU A 42 7.30 -6.62 -6.92
CA LEU A 42 6.56 -7.41 -7.90
C LEU A 42 7.26 -7.42 -9.25
N LYS A 43 7.83 -6.30 -9.68
CA LYS A 43 8.51 -6.19 -10.99
C LYS A 43 9.72 -7.12 -11.12
N LYS A 44 10.35 -7.53 -10.02
CA LYS A 44 11.42 -8.55 -10.02
C LYS A 44 10.94 -9.93 -10.50
N ARG A 45 9.63 -10.20 -10.43
CA ARG A 45 9.03 -11.53 -10.65
C ARG A 45 7.96 -11.53 -11.74
N TYR A 46 7.32 -10.39 -11.99
CA TYR A 46 6.25 -10.25 -12.97
C TYR A 46 6.71 -9.39 -14.15
N ARG A 47 6.51 -9.89 -15.36
CA ARG A 47 6.94 -9.22 -16.60
C ARG A 47 6.22 -7.89 -16.82
N LYS A 48 4.91 -7.85 -16.58
CA LYS A 48 4.07 -6.67 -16.69
C LYS A 48 3.61 -6.25 -15.30
N VAL A 49 4.00 -5.04 -14.90
CA VAL A 49 3.54 -4.41 -13.66
C VAL A 49 3.12 -2.98 -14.00
N THR A 50 1.93 -2.60 -13.55
CA THR A 50 1.36 -1.25 -13.68
C THR A 50 1.12 -0.68 -12.29
N LEU A 51 1.53 0.56 -12.05
CA LEU A 51 1.15 1.35 -10.89
C LEU A 51 0.17 2.44 -11.33
N ILE A 52 -0.98 2.53 -10.66
CA ILE A 52 -1.98 3.57 -10.87
C ILE A 52 -2.06 4.38 -9.58
N ASP A 53 -1.75 5.66 -9.64
CA ASP A 53 -1.88 6.57 -8.50
C ASP A 53 -3.13 7.43 -8.71
N ILE A 54 -4.15 7.19 -7.89
CA ILE A 54 -5.43 7.89 -7.95
C ILE A 54 -5.51 8.93 -6.81
N ASP A 55 -4.47 9.12 -6.00
CA ASP A 55 -4.51 10.11 -4.93
C ASP A 55 -4.33 11.54 -5.49
N ILE A 56 -5.45 12.16 -5.84
CA ILE A 56 -5.52 13.53 -6.36
C ILE A 56 -5.34 14.59 -5.24
N VAL A 57 -5.37 14.18 -3.97
CA VAL A 57 -5.46 15.09 -2.82
C VAL A 57 -4.10 15.58 -2.33
N ASN A 58 -3.01 14.87 -2.63
CA ASN A 58 -1.70 15.26 -2.09
C ASN A 58 -0.76 15.89 -3.14
N PRO A 59 -0.55 17.22 -3.15
CA PRO A 59 0.45 17.86 -4.01
C PRO A 59 1.90 17.63 -3.58
N PHE A 60 2.15 16.98 -2.43
CA PHE A 60 3.48 16.85 -1.82
C PHE A 60 4.08 15.44 -1.82
N PHE A 61 3.28 14.40 -2.09
CA PHE A 61 3.71 12.99 -2.03
C PHE A 61 3.11 12.22 -3.20
N ARG A 62 3.68 12.36 -4.41
CA ARG A 62 3.09 11.75 -5.59
C ARG A 62 3.95 10.59 -6.08
N SER A 63 3.32 9.50 -6.51
CA SER A 63 4.02 8.48 -7.28
C SER A 63 4.59 9.07 -8.58
N ALA A 64 4.02 10.17 -9.06
CA ALA A 64 4.55 10.97 -10.17
C ALA A 64 5.98 11.48 -9.93
N ASP A 65 6.35 11.80 -8.68
CA ASP A 65 7.73 12.21 -8.36
C ASP A 65 8.73 11.06 -8.53
N ASN A 66 8.22 9.83 -8.61
CA ASN A 66 8.98 8.60 -8.84
C ASN A 66 8.73 8.01 -10.23
N GLU A 67 8.09 8.75 -11.14
CA GLU A 67 7.74 8.25 -12.46
C GLU A 67 8.98 7.81 -13.25
N GLU A 68 10.10 8.56 -13.15
CA GLU A 68 11.37 8.19 -13.78
C GLU A 68 11.90 6.88 -13.20
N LEU A 69 12.02 6.77 -11.88
CA LEU A 69 12.45 5.54 -11.20
C LEU A 69 11.59 4.33 -11.59
N LEU A 70 10.27 4.49 -11.61
CA LEU A 70 9.33 3.43 -11.97
C LEU A 70 9.50 3.01 -13.43
N LYS A 71 9.61 3.97 -14.35
CA LYS A 71 9.85 3.70 -15.79
C LYS A 71 11.20 3.04 -16.04
N GLU A 72 12.26 3.48 -15.36
CA GLU A 72 13.60 2.87 -15.45
C GLU A 72 13.58 1.40 -15.00
N ASN A 73 12.73 1.07 -14.02
CA ASN A 73 12.49 -0.31 -13.59
C ASN A 73 11.47 -1.06 -14.47
N GLY A 74 10.98 -0.44 -15.55
CA GLY A 74 10.04 -1.05 -16.50
C GLY A 74 8.60 -1.19 -15.97
N ILE A 75 8.20 -0.36 -15.01
CA ILE A 75 6.84 -0.29 -14.48
C ILE A 75 6.05 0.73 -15.29
N ARG A 76 4.88 0.32 -15.79
CA ARG A 76 3.94 1.24 -16.45
C ARG A 76 3.26 2.08 -15.37
N CYS A 77 3.16 3.39 -15.59
CA CYS A 77 2.49 4.28 -14.65
C CYS A 77 1.28 4.93 -15.32
N ILE A 78 0.15 4.97 -14.62
CA ILE A 78 -1.05 5.70 -15.06
C ILE A 78 -1.40 6.73 -14.00
N PHE A 79 -1.41 8.00 -14.41
CA PHE A 79 -1.73 9.14 -13.56
C PHE A 79 -2.97 9.89 -14.07
N PRO A 80 -3.79 10.50 -13.21
CA PRO A 80 -4.91 11.35 -13.62
C PRO A 80 -4.43 12.49 -14.54
N ALA A 81 -5.23 12.81 -15.56
CA ALA A 81 -4.85 13.73 -16.65
C ALA A 81 -4.59 15.19 -16.20
N TYR A 82 -4.81 15.49 -14.91
CA TYR A 82 -4.67 16.81 -14.33
C TYR A 82 -3.92 16.81 -13.00
N ALA A 83 -2.87 15.99 -12.86
CA ALA A 83 -1.92 16.11 -11.77
C ALA A 83 -1.29 17.54 -11.64
N LYS A 84 -1.57 18.47 -12.57
CA LYS A 84 -1.05 19.85 -12.57
C LYS A 84 -2.12 20.97 -12.62
N SER A 85 -3.42 20.70 -12.46
CA SER A 85 -4.44 21.77 -12.48
C SER A 85 -5.53 21.65 -11.42
N ASN A 86 -5.98 22.80 -10.91
CA ASN A 86 -6.96 22.98 -9.83
C ASN A 86 -8.42 22.66 -10.26
N VAL A 87 -8.68 21.49 -10.85
CA VAL A 87 -10.03 21.11 -11.29
C VAL A 87 -10.68 20.18 -10.26
N ASP A 88 -11.90 20.55 -9.81
CA ASP A 88 -12.64 19.92 -8.70
C ASP A 88 -13.23 18.53 -8.99
N ILE A 89 -13.16 18.04 -10.22
CA ILE A 89 -13.60 16.69 -10.60
C ILE A 89 -12.42 15.99 -11.27
N PRO A 90 -11.91 14.89 -10.71
CA PRO A 90 -10.79 14.20 -11.34
C PRO A 90 -11.26 13.55 -12.63
N ALA A 91 -10.80 14.08 -13.76
CA ALA A 91 -10.84 13.34 -15.02
C ALA A 91 -9.85 12.17 -14.90
N LEU A 92 -10.37 11.01 -14.50
CA LEU A 92 -9.63 9.75 -14.50
C LEU A 92 -9.20 9.45 -15.93
N SER A 93 -7.94 9.04 -16.11
CA SER A 93 -7.44 8.67 -17.43
C SER A 93 -8.26 7.49 -17.98
N PRO A 94 -8.77 7.56 -19.23
CA PRO A 94 -9.40 6.40 -19.88
C PRO A 94 -8.48 5.18 -19.94
N GLU A 95 -7.17 5.38 -19.80
CA GLU A 95 -6.19 4.30 -19.74
C GLU A 95 -6.39 3.37 -18.54
N ILE A 96 -6.98 3.84 -17.43
CA ILE A 96 -7.30 3.00 -16.26
C ILE A 96 -8.19 1.82 -16.68
N TYR A 97 -9.10 2.00 -17.63
CA TYR A 97 -9.97 0.90 -18.07
C TYR A 97 -9.20 -0.26 -18.70
N SER A 98 -8.05 0.01 -19.33
CA SER A 98 -7.24 -1.02 -20.01
C SER A 98 -6.67 -2.06 -19.05
N VAL A 99 -6.51 -1.74 -17.77
CA VAL A 99 -5.86 -2.64 -16.80
C VAL A 99 -6.77 -3.77 -16.34
N PHE A 100 -8.09 -3.61 -16.49
CA PHE A 100 -9.07 -4.66 -16.18
C PHE A 100 -9.13 -5.75 -17.26
N GLU A 101 -8.51 -5.49 -18.41
CA GLU A 101 -8.45 -6.40 -19.57
C GLU A 101 -7.03 -6.97 -19.79
N ASP A 102 -6.02 -6.47 -19.07
CA ASP A 102 -4.62 -6.91 -19.17
C ASP A 102 -4.33 -8.10 -18.23
N ASP A 103 -3.34 -8.92 -18.60
CA ASP A 103 -2.89 -10.09 -17.82
C ASP A 103 -1.75 -9.75 -16.83
N GLY A 104 -1.35 -8.48 -16.76
CA GLY A 104 -0.31 -7.97 -15.87
C GLY A 104 -0.77 -7.71 -14.44
N ILE A 105 0.19 -7.58 -13.52
CA ILE A 105 -0.10 -7.14 -12.15
C ILE A 105 -0.34 -5.63 -12.16
N THR A 106 -1.43 -5.19 -11.53
CA THR A 106 -1.77 -3.78 -11.38
C THR A 106 -1.92 -3.43 -9.91
N VAL A 107 -1.17 -2.43 -9.46
CA VAL A 107 -1.25 -1.86 -8.12
C VAL A 107 -1.96 -0.51 -8.21
N PHE A 108 -3.09 -0.37 -7.53
CA PHE A 108 -3.83 0.86 -7.36
C PHE A 108 -3.43 1.50 -6.03
N ASP A 109 -2.77 2.65 -6.05
CA ASP A 109 -2.59 3.51 -4.86
C ASP A 109 -3.77 4.46 -4.76
N VAL A 110 -4.55 4.32 -3.67
CA VAL A 110 -5.81 5.03 -3.50
C VAL A 110 -5.89 5.67 -2.11
N GLY A 111 -6.27 6.95 -2.09
CA GLY A 111 -6.70 7.65 -0.88
C GLY A 111 -7.76 6.86 -0.09
N GLY A 112 -7.69 6.91 1.24
CA GLY A 112 -8.74 6.38 2.11
C GLY A 112 -9.73 7.45 2.54
N ASP A 113 -9.87 8.52 1.75
CA ASP A 113 -10.83 9.59 1.96
C ASP A 113 -12.04 9.42 1.03
N ASP A 114 -13.06 10.28 1.19
CA ASP A 114 -14.29 10.23 0.39
C ASP A 114 -14.01 10.23 -1.13
N ARG A 115 -12.95 10.92 -1.58
CA ARG A 115 -12.59 10.99 -3.00
C ARG A 115 -12.02 9.67 -3.49
N GLY A 116 -11.08 9.10 -2.76
CA GLY A 116 -10.51 7.77 -3.07
C GLY A 116 -11.58 6.68 -3.05
N SER A 117 -12.45 6.68 -2.04
CA SER A 117 -13.59 5.76 -1.96
C SER A 117 -14.57 5.93 -3.13
N THR A 118 -14.86 7.16 -3.54
CA THR A 118 -15.73 7.45 -4.71
C THR A 118 -15.13 6.89 -6.00
N VAL A 119 -13.82 7.02 -6.19
CA VAL A 119 -13.16 6.44 -7.36
C VAL A 119 -13.23 4.91 -7.34
N LEU A 120 -12.96 4.26 -6.19
CA LEU A 120 -13.10 2.81 -6.07
C LEU A 120 -14.53 2.35 -6.38
N ALA A 121 -15.54 3.06 -5.85
CA ALA A 121 -16.95 2.76 -6.10
C ALA A 121 -17.29 2.83 -7.60
N SER A 122 -16.71 3.78 -8.34
CA SER A 122 -16.93 3.93 -9.79
C SER A 122 -16.42 2.74 -10.63
N PHE A 123 -15.51 1.93 -10.08
CA PHE A 123 -14.96 0.73 -10.72
C PHE A 123 -15.35 -0.58 -10.01
N SER A 124 -16.25 -0.53 -9.01
CA SER A 124 -16.65 -1.67 -8.17
C SER A 124 -17.04 -2.91 -8.98
N ASP A 125 -17.90 -2.76 -9.98
CA ASP A 125 -18.32 -3.85 -10.88
C ASP A 125 -17.14 -4.50 -11.64
N ARG A 126 -16.10 -3.72 -11.94
CA ARG A 126 -14.91 -4.22 -12.65
C ARG A 126 -13.99 -4.95 -11.70
N PHE A 127 -13.77 -4.41 -10.50
CA PHE A 127 -13.04 -5.12 -9.44
C PHE A 127 -13.73 -6.45 -9.11
N ALA A 128 -15.06 -6.47 -8.99
CA ALA A 128 -15.82 -7.68 -8.71
C ALA A 128 -15.70 -8.73 -9.84
N LYS A 129 -15.71 -8.30 -11.11
CA LYS A 129 -15.57 -9.20 -12.27
C LYS A 129 -14.16 -9.74 -12.45
N SER A 130 -13.14 -8.90 -12.28
CA SER A 130 -11.73 -9.28 -12.47
C SER A 130 -11.15 -10.01 -11.25
N GLY A 131 -11.78 -9.87 -10.08
CA GLY A 131 -11.20 -10.26 -8.79
C GLY A 131 -10.13 -9.24 -8.35
N TYR A 132 -9.99 -9.05 -7.05
CA TYR A 132 -9.02 -8.10 -6.50
C TYR A 132 -8.52 -8.55 -5.13
N GLU A 133 -7.37 -8.02 -4.73
CA GLU A 133 -6.94 -7.96 -3.35
C GLU A 133 -6.88 -6.51 -2.89
N MET A 134 -7.44 -6.23 -1.72
CA MET A 134 -7.39 -4.91 -1.11
C MET A 134 -6.55 -4.99 0.16
N LEU A 135 -5.43 -4.29 0.15
CA LEU A 135 -4.43 -4.20 1.21
C LEU A 135 -4.65 -2.89 1.97
N TYR A 136 -5.12 -3.01 3.21
CA TYR A 136 -5.38 -1.86 4.07
C TYR A 136 -4.16 -1.56 4.95
N VAL A 137 -3.59 -0.37 4.79
CA VAL A 137 -2.36 0.05 5.45
C VAL A 137 -2.70 0.78 6.75
N VAL A 138 -2.10 0.34 7.85
CA VAL A 138 -2.22 0.97 9.16
C VAL A 138 -0.89 1.53 9.65
N ASN A 139 -0.95 2.58 10.45
CA ASN A 139 0.21 3.13 11.14
C ASN A 139 -0.26 3.67 12.50
N LYS A 140 0.19 3.01 13.58
CA LYS A 140 -0.12 3.34 14.98
C LYS A 140 0.16 4.80 15.33
N TYR A 141 1.15 5.41 14.69
CA TYR A 141 1.63 6.75 15.01
C TYR A 141 0.94 7.84 14.19
N ARG A 142 -0.20 7.53 13.57
CA ARG A 142 -1.03 8.52 12.89
C ARG A 142 -2.18 8.95 13.80
N PRO A 143 -2.38 10.28 13.96
CA PRO A 143 -3.53 10.80 14.68
C PRO A 143 -4.83 10.18 14.16
N MET A 144 -5.82 10.08 15.03
CA MET A 144 -7.15 9.52 14.75
C MET A 144 -7.21 7.99 14.58
N ILE A 145 -6.07 7.29 14.49
CA ILE A 145 -6.05 5.82 14.41
C ILE A 145 -5.07 5.18 15.39
N GLU A 146 -4.73 5.90 16.46
CA GLU A 146 -3.85 5.40 17.53
C GLU A 146 -4.48 4.21 18.28
N ASP A 147 -5.81 4.21 18.40
CA ASP A 147 -6.60 3.11 18.92
C ASP A 147 -6.96 2.11 17.78
N PRO A 148 -6.77 0.80 17.97
CA PRO A 148 -7.18 -0.21 17.01
C PRO A 148 -8.66 -0.15 16.59
N HIS A 149 -9.56 0.24 17.49
CA HIS A 149 -10.98 0.37 17.18
C HIS A 149 -11.25 1.50 16.17
N ASP A 150 -10.55 2.62 16.30
CA ASP A 150 -10.68 3.75 15.37
C ASP A 150 -10.16 3.38 13.97
N ALA A 151 -9.04 2.65 13.92
CA ALA A 151 -8.49 2.13 12.67
C ALA A 151 -9.48 1.19 11.96
N VAL A 152 -10.15 0.31 12.71
CA VAL A 152 -11.17 -0.59 12.16
C VAL A 152 -12.43 0.16 11.75
N ALA A 153 -12.86 1.17 12.51
CA ALA A 153 -14.02 2.00 12.14
C ALA A 153 -13.82 2.66 10.78
N LEU A 154 -12.65 3.30 10.57
CA LEU A 154 -12.31 3.92 9.29
C LEU A 154 -12.17 2.90 8.15
N LEU A 155 -11.63 1.71 8.42
CA LEU A 155 -11.67 0.62 7.45
C LEU A 155 -13.10 0.30 7.00
N ARG A 156 -14.05 0.16 7.94
CA ARG A 156 -15.45 -0.15 7.60
C ARG A 156 -16.14 0.97 6.83
N GLU A 157 -15.81 2.22 7.10
CA GLU A 157 -16.29 3.36 6.32
C GLU A 157 -15.81 3.28 4.87
N ILE A 158 -14.52 3.02 4.66
CA ILE A 158 -13.95 2.87 3.31
C ILE A 158 -14.60 1.70 2.58
N GLU A 159 -14.80 0.55 3.25
CA GLU A 159 -15.47 -0.61 2.64
C GLU A 159 -16.91 -0.29 2.23
N MET A 160 -17.65 0.40 3.10
CA MET A 160 -19.03 0.82 2.82
C MET A 160 -19.11 1.77 1.63
N GLN A 161 -18.25 2.79 1.60
CA GLN A 161 -18.28 3.81 0.53
C GLN A 161 -17.77 3.26 -0.80
N SER A 162 -16.68 2.48 -0.78
CA SER A 162 -16.07 1.90 -1.98
C SER A 162 -16.82 0.70 -2.53
N THR A 163 -17.68 0.06 -1.73
CA THR A 163 -18.33 -1.23 -1.98
C THR A 163 -17.34 -2.40 -2.16
N LEU A 164 -16.09 -2.19 -1.78
CA LEU A 164 -15.03 -3.21 -1.76
C LEU A 164 -14.76 -3.64 -0.32
N THR A 165 -14.16 -4.81 -0.14
CA THR A 165 -13.80 -5.36 1.17
C THR A 165 -12.29 -5.55 1.23
N ALA A 166 -11.67 -5.11 2.32
CA ALA A 166 -10.27 -5.37 2.55
C ALA A 166 -10.02 -6.88 2.70
N THR A 167 -8.89 -7.33 2.19
CA THR A 167 -8.48 -8.74 2.21
C THR A 167 -7.35 -8.98 3.21
N HIS A 168 -6.51 -7.97 3.42
CA HIS A 168 -5.31 -8.07 4.24
C HIS A 168 -4.98 -6.72 4.88
N LEU A 169 -4.24 -6.77 5.99
CA LEU A 169 -3.62 -5.61 6.62
C LEU A 169 -2.13 -5.54 6.33
N ILE A 170 -1.61 -4.32 6.19
CA ILE A 170 -0.18 -4.02 6.21
C ILE A 170 0.11 -3.11 7.38
N ASN A 171 0.98 -3.54 8.29
CA ASN A 171 1.50 -2.68 9.33
C ASN A 171 2.65 -1.82 8.77
N ASN A 172 2.42 -0.53 8.59
CA ASN A 172 3.43 0.45 8.20
C ASN A 172 3.69 1.47 9.32
N SER A 173 3.61 1.03 10.58
CA SER A 173 3.82 1.90 11.74
C SER A 173 5.25 2.41 11.80
N ASN A 174 5.44 3.71 11.52
CA ASN A 174 6.73 4.37 11.50
C ASN A 174 6.59 5.87 11.82
N LEU A 175 7.68 6.49 12.28
CA LEU A 175 7.82 7.93 12.55
C LEU A 175 8.73 8.62 11.53
N GLY A 176 8.86 8.07 10.32
CA GLY A 176 9.79 8.60 9.32
C GLY A 176 11.25 8.45 9.72
N ALA A 177 12.00 9.55 9.73
CA ALA A 177 13.44 9.54 10.03
C ALA A 177 13.74 9.13 11.48
N GLU A 178 12.78 9.29 12.39
CA GLU A 178 12.89 8.91 13.79
C GLU A 178 12.54 7.44 14.04
N THR A 179 12.20 6.69 12.99
CA THR A 179 11.85 5.27 13.12
C THR A 179 13.08 4.45 13.51
N ASP A 180 13.00 3.80 14.66
CA ASP A 180 13.97 2.81 15.11
C ASP A 180 13.33 1.44 15.32
N ARG A 181 14.17 0.46 15.68
CA ARG A 181 13.75 -0.91 15.99
C ARG A 181 12.70 -0.98 17.10
N SER A 182 12.82 -0.16 18.14
CA SER A 182 11.89 -0.17 19.27
C SER A 182 10.49 0.30 18.87
N ILE A 183 10.43 1.32 17.99
CA ILE A 183 9.20 1.84 17.41
C ILE A 183 8.47 0.73 16.64
N ILE A 184 9.16 0.04 15.72
CA ILE A 184 8.53 -1.05 14.94
C ILE A 184 8.01 -2.16 15.86
N LEU A 185 8.83 -2.65 16.79
CA LEU A 185 8.45 -3.74 17.69
C LEU A 185 7.27 -3.35 18.60
N SER A 186 7.22 -2.10 19.07
CA SER A 186 6.12 -1.60 19.93
C SER A 186 4.79 -1.42 19.18
N ALA A 187 4.81 -1.45 17.85
CA ALA A 187 3.62 -1.37 17.02
C ALA A 187 3.03 -2.73 16.63
N LEU A 188 3.77 -3.84 16.82
CA LEU A 188 3.27 -5.18 16.52
C LEU A 188 1.99 -5.54 17.30
N PRO A 189 1.88 -5.25 18.62
CA PRO A 189 0.64 -5.53 19.35
C PRO A 189 -0.56 -4.75 18.82
N TYR A 190 -0.34 -3.49 18.40
CA TYR A 190 -1.38 -2.68 17.76
C TYR A 190 -1.85 -3.31 16.44
N ALA A 191 -0.93 -3.69 15.57
CA ALA A 191 -1.27 -4.31 14.29
C ALA A 191 -2.01 -5.64 14.45
N ASN A 192 -1.61 -6.46 15.43
CA ASN A 192 -2.31 -7.70 15.77
C ASN A 192 -3.72 -7.42 16.30
N ALA A 193 -3.89 -6.42 17.16
CA ALA A 193 -5.22 -6.02 17.65
C ALA A 193 -6.14 -5.55 16.50
N VAL A 194 -5.63 -4.74 15.56
CA VAL A 194 -6.40 -4.35 14.37
C VAL A 194 -6.75 -5.58 13.51
N SER A 195 -5.81 -6.52 13.34
CA SER A 195 -6.02 -7.78 12.61
C SER A 195 -7.15 -8.62 13.21
N GLU A 196 -7.14 -8.80 14.53
CA GLU A 196 -8.18 -9.53 15.25
C GLU A 196 -9.53 -8.84 15.16
N LEU A 197 -9.59 -7.53 15.43
CA LEU A 197 -10.83 -6.74 15.39
C LEU A 197 -11.43 -6.64 13.98
N ALA A 198 -10.58 -6.53 12.96
CA ALA A 198 -11.02 -6.50 11.56
C ALA A 198 -11.38 -7.89 11.01
N GLY A 199 -10.92 -8.96 11.65
CA GLY A 199 -11.00 -10.31 11.10
C GLY A 199 -10.19 -10.49 9.81
N LEU A 200 -9.11 -9.71 9.65
CA LEU A 200 -8.26 -9.70 8.46
C LEU A 200 -6.85 -10.18 8.79
N PRO A 201 -6.23 -11.03 7.96
CA PRO A 201 -4.85 -11.44 8.17
C PRO A 201 -3.87 -10.26 8.06
N LEU A 202 -2.93 -10.18 9.00
CA LEU A 202 -1.77 -9.30 8.90
C LEU A 202 -0.78 -9.89 7.88
N LEU A 203 -0.70 -9.27 6.70
CA LEU A 203 0.13 -9.73 5.59
C LEU A 203 1.62 -9.60 5.91
N CYS A 204 2.02 -8.39 6.31
CA CYS A 204 3.40 -8.04 6.57
C CYS A 204 3.51 -6.81 7.48
N THR A 205 4.71 -6.62 8.02
CA THR A 205 5.14 -5.33 8.59
C THR A 205 6.16 -4.71 7.65
N ALA A 206 5.91 -3.49 7.20
CA ALA A 206 6.81 -2.73 6.35
C ALA A 206 7.77 -1.89 7.20
N ALA A 207 9.08 -2.06 6.98
CA ALA A 207 10.10 -1.25 7.63
C ALA A 207 11.35 -1.10 6.76
N ALA A 208 12.12 -0.04 6.99
CA ALA A 208 13.38 0.20 6.28
C ALA A 208 14.58 -0.55 6.87
N ASP A 209 14.51 -0.92 8.15
CA ASP A 209 15.56 -1.67 8.83
C ASP A 209 15.42 -3.17 8.56
N GLU A 210 16.21 -3.69 7.62
CA GLU A 210 16.24 -5.11 7.27
C GLU A 210 16.78 -5.99 8.40
N SER A 211 17.47 -5.43 9.41
CA SER A 211 17.97 -6.20 10.56
C SER A 211 16.86 -6.67 11.51
N LEU A 212 15.62 -6.24 11.28
CA LEU A 212 14.43 -6.73 11.96
C LEU A 212 13.99 -8.12 11.49
N ASP A 213 14.63 -8.67 10.44
CA ASP A 213 14.30 -10.00 9.93
C ASP A 213 14.55 -11.07 11.01
N GLY A 214 13.57 -11.96 11.16
CA GLY A 214 13.52 -12.95 12.24
C GLY A 214 12.90 -12.47 13.56
N ASP A 215 12.87 -11.16 13.83
CA ASP A 215 12.18 -10.57 14.99
C ASP A 215 10.78 -10.08 14.65
N VAL A 216 10.61 -9.63 13.40
CA VAL A 216 9.33 -9.17 12.84
C VAL A 216 8.81 -10.22 11.87
N PRO A 217 7.66 -10.87 12.17
CA PRO A 217 7.04 -11.81 11.25
C PRO A 217 6.70 -11.13 9.92
N ASN A 218 7.01 -11.80 8.81
CA ASN A 218 6.75 -11.32 7.46
C ASN A 218 7.25 -9.88 7.22
N LEU A 219 8.50 -9.58 7.60
CA LEU A 219 9.10 -8.28 7.35
C LEU A 219 9.18 -7.98 5.85
N PHE A 220 8.48 -6.93 5.41
CA PHE A 220 8.56 -6.39 4.06
C PHE A 220 9.52 -5.21 4.02
N PRO A 221 10.74 -5.36 3.47
CA PRO A 221 11.71 -4.28 3.44
C PRO A 221 11.26 -3.17 2.48
N ILE A 222 11.24 -1.93 2.96
CA ILE A 222 10.84 -0.75 2.17
C ILE A 222 11.92 0.33 2.19
N LYS A 223 12.07 1.04 1.08
CA LYS A 223 12.85 2.28 1.03
C LYS A 223 11.91 3.47 1.16
N ASN A 224 12.36 4.54 1.80
CA ASN A 224 11.63 5.81 1.85
C ASN A 224 11.83 6.55 0.52
N ILE A 225 11.08 6.15 -0.49
CA ILE A 225 11.23 6.62 -1.87
C ILE A 225 10.48 7.96 -2.07
N THR A 226 9.43 8.21 -1.29
CA THR A 226 8.57 9.41 -1.42
C THR A 226 9.03 10.62 -0.59
N LYS A 227 10.16 10.54 0.12
CA LYS A 227 10.64 11.57 1.06
C LYS A 227 11.93 12.28 0.61
N CYS A 228 12.19 12.39 -0.69
CA CYS A 228 13.26 13.27 -1.19
C CYS A 228 12.80 14.74 -1.18
N LEU A 229 12.48 15.27 0.00
CA LEU A 229 12.46 16.72 0.23
C LEU A 229 13.87 17.11 0.66
N TYR A 230 14.58 17.83 -0.22
CA TYR A 230 15.74 18.62 0.18
C TYR A 230 15.30 19.79 1.07
#